data_AF-A0AAW6SYT3-F1
#
_entry.id   AF-A0AAW6SYT3-F1
#
_cell.length_a   1.000
_cell.length_b   1.000
_cell.length_c   1.000
_cell.angle_alpha   90.00
_cell.angle_beta   90.00
_cell.angle_gamma   90.00
#
_symmetry.space_group_name_H-M   'P 1'
#
loop_
_entity.id
_entity.type
_entity.pdbx_description
1 polymer ?
#
loop_
_entity_poly.entity_id
_entity_poly.type
_entity_poly.pdbx_seq_one_letter_code
_entity_poly.pdbx_strand_id
1 'polypeptide(L)'
;MLDSVDLLSLFSSDLSIAQERFKQFNERKNNDECLEVQINQRRLSDNEARQEIKMHLGGIELAQVKSLPREKRNKVLKQVKEIDGISQRQAARILGVSPSLVFKA
;
A
#
# COMPACT_ATOMS: atom_id res chain seq x y z
N MET A 1 5.79 -21.01 18.90
CA MET A 1 5.82 -19.79 19.71
C MET A 1 7.22 -19.24 19.62
N LEU A 2 7.39 -17.93 19.41
CA LEU A 2 8.68 -17.29 19.63
C LEU A 2 8.89 -17.24 21.15
N ASP A 3 9.98 -17.83 21.65
CA ASP A 3 10.31 -17.78 23.07
C ASP A 3 10.70 -16.35 23.45
N SER A 4 9.82 -15.67 24.19
CA SER A 4 9.97 -14.28 24.59
C SER A 4 11.19 -14.04 25.49
N VAL A 5 11.62 -15.09 26.20
CA VAL A 5 12.80 -15.09 27.07
C VAL A 5 14.08 -14.95 26.24
N ASP A 6 14.17 -15.61 25.09
CA ASP A 6 15.36 -15.56 24.24
C ASP A 6 15.53 -14.19 23.57
N LEU A 7 14.42 -13.53 23.22
CA LEU A 7 14.45 -12.26 22.50
C LEU A 7 14.86 -11.10 23.42
N LEU A 8 14.39 -11.08 24.67
CA LEU A 8 14.78 -10.06 25.65
C LEU A 8 16.26 -10.17 26.05
N SER A 9 16.83 -11.37 25.99
CA SER A 9 18.26 -11.58 26.27
C SER A 9 19.19 -10.77 25.35
N LEU A 10 18.71 -10.39 24.15
CA LEU A 10 19.44 -9.51 23.22
C LEU A 10 19.64 -8.09 23.78
N PHE A 11 18.81 -7.68 24.74
CA PHE A 11 18.84 -6.33 25.32
C PHE A 11 19.55 -6.30 26.68
N SER A 12 19.46 -7.39 27.45
CA SER A 12 20.18 -7.59 28.72
C SER A 12 19.97 -9.02 29.23
N SER A 13 20.92 -9.54 30.01
CA SER A 13 20.74 -10.78 30.80
C SER A 13 19.84 -10.58 32.02
N ASP A 14 19.71 -9.34 32.51
CA ASP A 14 18.74 -8.97 33.54
C ASP A 14 17.39 -8.65 32.89
N LEU A 15 16.34 -9.34 33.31
CA LEU A 15 15.00 -9.25 32.72
C LEU A 15 14.40 -7.84 32.82
N SER A 16 14.56 -7.17 33.95
CA SER A 16 14.01 -5.83 34.18
C SER A 16 14.67 -4.81 33.25
N ILE A 17 16.00 -4.87 33.15
CA ILE A 17 16.78 -4.03 32.25
C ILE A 17 16.46 -4.34 30.78
N ALA A 18 16.29 -5.62 30.44
CA ALA A 18 15.96 -6.06 29.09
C ALA A 18 14.61 -5.49 28.63
N GLN A 19 13.59 -5.56 29.49
CA GLN A 19 12.25 -5.02 29.21
C GLN A 19 12.29 -3.51 28.99
N GLU A 20 12.99 -2.78 29.86
CA GLU A 20 13.11 -1.33 29.76
C GLU A 20 13.83 -0.93 28.46
N ARG A 21 14.93 -1.59 28.12
CA ARG A 21 15.68 -1.34 26.88
C ARG A 21 14.89 -1.72 25.62
N PHE A 22 14.15 -2.83 25.66
CA PHE A 22 13.28 -3.23 24.56
C PHE A 22 12.21 -2.18 24.31
N LYS A 23 11.56 -1.68 25.37
CA LYS A 23 10.58 -0.60 25.27
C LYS A 23 11.20 0.66 24.67
N GLN A 24 12.33 1.11 25.21
CA GLN A 24 13.05 2.28 24.71
C GLN A 24 13.45 2.15 23.24
N PHE A 25 13.84 0.96 22.79
CA PHE A 25 14.16 0.69 21.39
C PHE A 25 12.94 0.86 20.48
N ASN A 26 11.79 0.25 20.85
CA ASN A 26 10.58 0.28 20.03
C ASN A 26 9.88 1.66 20.06
N GLU A 27 10.01 2.42 21.13
CA GLU A 27 9.41 3.75 21.28
C GLU A 27 10.33 4.89 20.80
N ARG A 28 11.58 4.56 20.42
CA ARG A 28 12.53 5.56 19.90
C ARG A 28 11.97 6.14 18.61
N LYS A 29 11.93 7.47 18.53
CA LYS A 29 11.63 8.18 17.28
C LYS A 29 12.62 7.75 16.21
N ASN A 30 12.09 7.23 15.11
CA ASN A 30 12.83 6.89 13.91
C ASN A 30 12.11 7.52 12.70
N ASN A 31 12.68 7.33 11.51
CA ASN A 31 12.06 7.75 10.25
C ASN A 31 11.39 6.55 9.55
N ASP A 32 10.99 5.54 10.31
CA ASP A 32 10.36 4.36 9.74
C ASP A 32 8.94 4.73 9.31
N GLU A 33 8.62 4.45 8.05
CA GLU A 33 7.29 4.65 7.52
C GLU A 33 6.54 3.32 7.48
N CYS A 34 5.27 3.34 7.89
CA CYS A 34 4.41 2.18 7.72
C CYS A 34 4.19 1.94 6.22
N LEU A 35 4.71 0.83 5.70
CA LEU A 35 4.64 0.47 4.28
C LEU A 35 3.20 0.47 3.71
N GLU A 36 2.20 0.24 4.56
CA GLU A 36 0.79 0.14 4.16
C GLU A 36 -0.02 1.43 4.37
N VAL A 37 0.45 2.33 5.23
CA VAL A 37 -0.28 3.54 5.62
C VAL A 37 0.51 4.75 5.20
N GLN A 38 0.15 5.31 4.05
CA GLN A 38 0.59 6.64 3.63
C GLN A 38 -0.15 7.68 4.49
N ILE A 39 0.32 7.92 5.71
CA ILE A 39 -0.31 8.81 6.71
C ILE A 39 -0.53 10.22 6.15
N ASN A 40 0.28 10.64 5.17
CA ASN A 40 0.29 12.00 4.62
C ASN A 40 -0.36 12.13 3.23
N GLN A 41 -0.87 11.05 2.63
CA GLN A 41 -1.55 11.15 1.33
C GLN A 41 -3.06 11.28 1.52
N ARG A 42 -3.63 12.42 1.10
CA ARG A 42 -5.09 12.58 1.02
C ARG A 42 -5.63 11.50 0.09
N ARG A 43 -6.44 10.60 0.65
CA ARG A 43 -7.16 9.60 -0.15
C ARG A 43 -8.24 10.29 -0.99
N LEU A 44 -8.23 10.05 -2.28
CA LEU A 44 -9.30 10.51 -3.17
C LEU A 44 -10.59 9.76 -2.85
N SER A 45 -11.72 10.46 -2.90
CA SER A 45 -13.04 9.84 -2.96
C SER A 45 -13.17 9.01 -4.25
N ASP A 46 -14.13 8.08 -4.30
CA ASP A 46 -14.34 7.28 -5.51
C ASP A 46 -14.68 8.14 -6.74
N ASN A 47 -15.34 9.29 -6.55
CA ASN A 47 -15.65 10.23 -7.64
C ASN A 47 -14.41 10.95 -8.16
N GLU A 48 -13.58 11.48 -7.26
CA GLU A 48 -12.30 12.11 -7.62
C GLU A 48 -11.37 11.10 -8.30
N ALA A 49 -11.22 9.91 -7.72
CA ALA A 49 -10.42 8.83 -8.30
C ALA A 49 -10.91 8.45 -9.71
N ARG A 50 -12.23 8.42 -9.93
CA ARG A 50 -12.81 8.13 -11.24
C ARG A 50 -12.48 9.21 -12.27
N GLN A 51 -12.50 10.48 -11.88
CA GLN A 51 -12.13 11.59 -12.74
C GLN A 51 -10.63 11.55 -13.09
N GLU A 52 -9.77 11.38 -12.09
CA GLU A 52 -8.32 11.24 -12.29
C GLU A 52 -7.97 10.10 -13.23
N ILE A 53 -8.49 8.89 -12.95
CA ILE A 53 -8.25 7.72 -13.82
C ILE A 53 -8.70 8.02 -15.26
N LYS A 54 -9.84 8.70 -15.45
CA LYS A 54 -10.32 9.04 -16.80
C LYS A 54 -9.37 9.99 -17.54
N MET A 55 -8.78 10.97 -16.85
CA MET A 55 -7.78 11.88 -17.43
C MET A 55 -6.52 11.13 -17.85
N HIS A 56 -6.07 10.15 -17.05
CA HIS A 56 -4.87 9.36 -17.34
C HIS A 56 -5.03 8.30 -18.44
N LEU A 57 -6.27 7.91 -18.78
CA LEU A 57 -6.53 6.85 -19.76
C LEU A 57 -6.42 7.27 -21.23
N GLY A 58 -6.19 8.55 -21.53
CA GLY A 58 -5.93 9.03 -22.89
C GLY A 58 -7.02 8.68 -23.90
N GLY A 59 -8.28 8.64 -23.47
CA GLY A 59 -9.45 8.33 -24.32
C GLY A 59 -9.93 6.88 -24.27
N ILE A 60 -9.27 6.00 -23.52
CA ILE A 60 -9.80 4.66 -23.23
C ILE A 60 -10.94 4.79 -22.21
N GLU A 61 -12.10 4.23 -22.52
CA GLU A 61 -13.22 4.19 -21.57
C GLU A 61 -12.93 3.24 -20.41
N LEU A 62 -13.30 3.61 -19.18
CA LEU A 62 -13.03 2.84 -17.96
C LEU A 62 -13.47 1.36 -18.11
N ALA A 63 -14.65 1.14 -18.69
CA ALA A 63 -15.23 -0.18 -18.88
C ALA A 63 -14.48 -1.05 -19.91
N GLN A 64 -13.69 -0.44 -20.81
CA GLN A 64 -12.91 -1.15 -21.82
C GLN A 64 -11.59 -1.69 -21.28
N VAL A 65 -11.08 -1.13 -20.17
CA VAL A 65 -9.76 -1.50 -19.62
C VAL A 65 -9.66 -2.99 -19.29
N LYS A 66 -10.73 -3.61 -18.77
CA LYS A 66 -10.77 -5.05 -18.48
C LYS A 66 -10.62 -5.94 -19.72
N SER A 67 -11.01 -5.44 -20.89
CA SER A 67 -11.01 -6.16 -22.17
C SER A 67 -9.74 -5.92 -22.99
N LEU A 68 -8.84 -5.04 -22.55
CA LEU A 68 -7.59 -4.78 -23.24
C LEU A 68 -6.66 -6.02 -23.23
N PRO A 69 -5.82 -6.19 -24.27
CA PRO A 69 -4.75 -7.18 -24.26
C PRO A 69 -3.87 -7.03 -23.02
N ARG A 70 -3.36 -8.15 -22.49
CA ARG A 70 -2.62 -8.22 -21.21
C ARG A 70 -1.55 -7.13 -21.07
N GLU A 71 -0.71 -6.95 -22.09
CA GLU A 71 0.37 -5.96 -22.08
C GLU A 71 -0.16 -4.52 -21.96
N LYS A 72 -1.16 -4.16 -22.77
CA LYS A 72 -1.78 -2.83 -22.73
C LYS A 72 -2.49 -2.57 -21.42
N ARG A 73 -3.25 -3.56 -20.94
CA ARG A 73 -3.95 -3.49 -19.64
C ARG A 73 -2.97 -3.29 -18.50
N ASN A 74 -1.89 -4.06 -18.45
CA ASN A 74 -0.90 -3.96 -17.38
C ASN A 74 -0.21 -2.58 -17.39
N LYS A 75 0.07 -2.02 -18.57
CA LYS A 75 0.59 -0.66 -18.69
C LYS A 75 -0.38 0.38 -18.09
N VAL A 76 -1.66 0.27 -18.42
CA VAL A 76 -2.72 1.15 -17.86
C VAL A 76 -2.81 1.00 -16.33
N LEU A 77 -2.81 -0.24 -15.82
CA LEU A 77 -2.90 -0.48 -14.38
C LEU A 77 -1.69 0.07 -13.62
N LYS A 78 -0.48 0.00 -14.18
CA LYS A 78 0.71 0.65 -13.62
C LYS A 78 0.54 2.17 -13.53
N GLN A 79 0.09 2.80 -14.61
CA GLN A 79 -0.14 4.25 -14.64
C GLN A 79 -1.19 4.68 -13.59
N VAL A 80 -2.25 3.89 -13.41
CA VAL A 80 -3.28 4.18 -12.40
C VAL A 80 -2.75 4.03 -10.96
N LYS A 81 -1.79 3.14 -10.71
CA LYS A 81 -1.15 2.96 -9.40
C LYS A 81 -0.24 4.12 -9.01
N GLU A 82 0.23 4.87 -9.99
CA GLU A 82 1.08 6.06 -9.79
C GLU A 82 0.25 7.31 -9.45
N ILE A 83 -1.08 7.24 -9.52
CA ILE A 83 -1.96 8.35 -9.15
C ILE A 83 -2.03 8.43 -7.61
N ASP A 84 -1.51 9.53 -7.07
CA ASP A 84 -1.54 9.80 -5.64
C ASP A 84 -2.97 9.77 -5.07
N GLY A 85 -3.12 9.16 -3.90
CA GLY A 85 -4.40 9.08 -3.21
C GLY A 85 -5.39 8.03 -3.77
N ILE A 86 -5.01 7.23 -4.77
CA ILE A 86 -5.81 6.08 -5.24
C ILE A 86 -5.32 4.77 -4.63
N SER A 87 -6.17 4.13 -3.85
CA SER A 87 -5.87 2.76 -3.40
C SER A 87 -6.07 1.73 -4.52
N GLN A 88 -5.32 0.61 -4.45
CA GLN A 88 -5.49 -0.52 -5.38
C GLN A 88 -6.93 -1.04 -5.45
N ARG A 89 -7.66 -1.02 -4.32
CA ARG A 89 -9.06 -1.44 -4.25
C ARG A 89 -10.01 -0.45 -4.95
N GLN A 90 -9.69 0.85 -4.95
CA GLN A 90 -10.44 1.85 -5.71
C GLN A 90 -10.23 1.65 -7.20
N ALA A 91 -8.98 1.52 -7.64
CA ALA A 91 -8.64 1.23 -9.03
C ALA A 91 -9.35 -0.04 -9.54
N ALA A 92 -9.32 -1.13 -8.76
CA ALA A 92 -9.97 -2.38 -9.11
C ALA A 92 -11.49 -2.23 -9.33
N ARG A 93 -12.19 -1.55 -8.41
CA ARG A 93 -13.63 -1.30 -8.50
C ARG A 93 -13.99 -0.40 -9.68
N ILE A 94 -13.22 0.68 -9.89
CA ILE A 94 -13.48 1.66 -10.96
C ILE A 94 -13.26 1.05 -12.35
N LEU A 95 -12.19 0.24 -12.51
CA LEU A 95 -11.82 -0.38 -13.78
C LEU A 95 -12.51 -1.72 -14.05
N GLY A 96 -13.28 -2.24 -13.07
CA GLY A 96 -13.98 -3.52 -13.20
C GLY A 96 -13.04 -4.72 -13.32
N VAL A 97 -11.94 -4.72 -12.58
CA VAL A 97 -10.94 -5.81 -12.53
C VAL A 97 -10.73 -6.32 -11.11
N SER A 98 -10.18 -7.52 -10.95
CA SER A 98 -9.87 -8.06 -9.61
C SER A 98 -8.73 -7.28 -8.94
N PRO A 99 -8.75 -7.04 -7.60
CA PRO A 99 -7.66 -6.39 -6.88
C PRO A 99 -6.29 -7.06 -7.07
N SER A 100 -6.25 -8.39 -7.17
CA SER A 100 -5.02 -9.15 -7.44
C SER A 100 -4.39 -8.84 -8.79
N LEU A 101 -5.20 -8.44 -9.78
CA LEU A 101 -4.72 -8.03 -11.10
C LEU A 101 -4.04 -6.66 -11.04
N VAL A 102 -4.64 -5.73 -10.29
CA VAL A 102 -4.03 -4.41 -10.03
C VAL A 102 -2.73 -4.57 -9.25
N PHE A 103 -2.70 -5.42 -8.21
CA PHE A 103 -1.50 -5.67 -7.43
C PHE A 103 -0.34 -6.18 -8.28
N LYS A 104 -0.60 -7.18 -9.15
CA LYS A 104 0.40 -7.84 -10.00
C LYS A 104 0.86 -7.03 -11.21
N ALA A 105 0.07 -6.05 -11.65
CA ALA A 105 0.42 -5.18 -12.76
C ALA A 105 1.55 -4.24 -12.36
#